data_AF-A0A3N6H3V4-F1
#
_entry.id   AF-A0A3N6H3V4-F1
#
_cell.length_a   1.000
_cell.length_b   1.000
_cell.length_c   1.000
_cell.angle_alpha   90.00
_cell.angle_beta   90.00
_cell.angle_gamma   90.00
#
_symmetry.space_group_name_H-M   'P 1'
#
loop_
_entity.id
_entity.type
_entity.pdbx_description
1 polymer ?
#
loop_
_entity_poly.entity_id
_entity_poly.type
_entity_poly.pdbx_seq_one_letter_code
_entity_poly.pdbx_strand_id
1 'polypeptide(L)'
;MTEVDRQLHNKVDQVGNRVLRLTENLIAVSDQVSAVDTAQKQTQDSLLALVTEFRSFVRSAALTANLHSAETQILSVEERLEREYGHLKRVRRTAVGILQAFDVGLATQDTVQQISEELMIESPRYWLAPALVALAAWPRDDRALCDKAVEEAFRRSPERTSLLFALILRRQGRADGAVRWLRHYLRAQNPDALGREFAVILECIAQGAFGPAGRDLMKTTLAGWRETLMTDDEARQAQVRRWRAEIDGLRGPASAQFPRLSRCSPQWPVLDEVLRCAGAHQALLDTYAALPEPDTRLSDRLEDTVDDILDRLVGEYDSEELPYHRELALHRAVVAAGGDRDAAQRATEVGAASYEERSDYLSVQTTAALDPAAIGASAATQRLSVAACGPWIAEAHAGFSRDYRAKAPSEVELHIGDPAGVDAGGRKCRIPVWKGSFNTDVDAMERSLVSHWERRIEPFVQTLAYPLRNPLLLMAGVVVAILLVLSGASVGFALLLALFVGGVWGVVVYQRWDAADTAQDDARELLHRHKREAVDQLRGSAAELADWQQRYRAADAVEGAARTFIASLATTTPAGAPFEGRVVTGSEGGTV
;
A
#
# COMPACT_ATOMS: atom_id res chain seq x y z
N MET A 1 -11.80 49.39 -88.97
CA MET A 1 -12.09 48.76 -87.67
C MET A 1 -13.44 48.08 -87.79
N THR A 2 -13.38 46.75 -87.85
CA THR A 2 -14.37 45.84 -88.44
C THR A 2 -15.44 45.41 -87.45
N GLU A 3 -16.65 45.11 -87.94
CA GLU A 3 -17.81 44.50 -87.25
C GLU A 3 -17.44 43.44 -86.18
N VAL A 4 -16.35 42.71 -86.44
CA VAL A 4 -15.74 41.70 -85.58
C VAL A 4 -15.30 42.26 -84.22
N ASP A 5 -14.71 43.46 -84.13
CA ASP A 5 -14.29 44.08 -82.85
C ASP A 5 -15.48 44.42 -81.97
N ARG A 6 -16.60 44.84 -82.57
CA ARG A 6 -17.83 45.19 -81.85
C ARG A 6 -18.54 43.95 -81.32
N GLN A 7 -18.57 42.88 -82.12
CA GLN A 7 -19.07 41.58 -81.65
C GLN A 7 -18.16 40.97 -80.57
N LEU A 8 -16.85 41.15 -80.65
CA LEU A 8 -15.91 40.69 -79.62
C LEU A 8 -16.11 41.47 -78.31
N HIS A 9 -16.22 42.80 -78.37
CA HIS A 9 -16.53 43.64 -77.19
C HIS A 9 -17.86 43.23 -76.53
N ASN A 10 -18.93 43.09 -77.32
CA ASN A 10 -20.23 42.67 -76.77
C ASN A 10 -20.19 41.26 -76.14
N LYS A 11 -19.41 40.34 -76.71
CA LYS A 11 -19.21 39.01 -76.12
C LYS A 11 -18.35 39.05 -74.87
N VAL A 12 -17.32 39.89 -74.83
CA VAL A 12 -16.47 40.11 -73.64
C VAL A 12 -17.28 40.79 -72.54
N ASP A 13 -18.16 41.74 -72.84
CA ASP A 13 -19.08 42.36 -71.88
C ASP A 13 -20.14 41.39 -71.38
N GLN A 14 -20.66 40.51 -72.25
CA GLN A 14 -21.55 39.43 -71.82
C GLN A 14 -20.83 38.41 -70.91
N VAL A 15 -19.58 38.07 -71.22
CA VAL A 15 -18.76 37.19 -70.39
C VAL A 15 -18.43 37.88 -69.07
N GLY A 16 -18.05 39.15 -69.08
CA GLY A 16 -17.77 39.96 -67.89
C GLY A 16 -18.99 40.07 -66.97
N ASN A 17 -20.17 40.35 -67.54
CA ASN A 17 -21.42 40.37 -66.78
C ASN A 17 -21.82 38.98 -66.24
N ARG A 18 -21.53 37.91 -66.97
CA ARG A 18 -21.75 36.53 -66.48
C ARG A 18 -20.76 36.16 -65.37
N VAL A 19 -19.50 36.59 -65.46
CA VAL A 19 -18.48 36.37 -64.42
C VAL A 19 -18.81 37.18 -63.16
N LEU A 20 -19.28 38.43 -63.30
CA LEU A 20 -19.76 39.24 -62.18
C LEU A 20 -20.95 38.57 -61.47
N ARG A 21 -21.97 38.13 -62.22
CA ARG A 21 -23.10 37.39 -61.65
C ARG A 21 -22.70 36.05 -61.04
N LEU A 22 -21.72 35.35 -61.62
CA LEU A 22 -21.18 34.11 -61.06
C LEU A 22 -20.43 34.38 -59.76
N THR A 23 -19.72 35.50 -59.67
CA THR A 23 -19.00 35.93 -58.46
C THR A 23 -19.98 36.32 -57.36
N GLU A 24 -21.04 37.08 -57.68
CA GLU A 24 -22.14 37.40 -56.75
C GLU A 24 -22.86 36.13 -56.27
N ASN A 25 -23.14 35.19 -57.17
CA ASN A 25 -23.74 33.91 -56.81
C ASN A 25 -22.77 33.05 -55.96
N LEU A 26 -21.47 33.08 -56.22
CA LEU A 26 -20.46 32.38 -55.42
C LEU A 26 -20.34 32.96 -54.02
N ILE A 27 -20.43 34.28 -53.86
CA ILE A 27 -20.47 34.95 -52.54
C ILE A 27 -21.75 34.54 -51.80
N ALA A 28 -22.91 34.61 -52.45
CA ALA A 28 -24.17 34.20 -51.85
C ALA A 28 -24.17 32.70 -51.44
N VAL A 29 -23.58 31.82 -52.26
CA VAL A 29 -23.41 30.41 -51.93
C VAL A 29 -22.39 30.23 -50.80
N SER A 30 -21.30 30.99 -50.75
CA SER A 30 -20.32 30.95 -49.65
C SER A 30 -20.94 31.38 -48.32
N ASP A 31 -21.78 32.41 -48.32
CA ASP A 31 -22.50 32.86 -47.15
C ASP A 31 -23.55 31.83 -46.71
N GLN A 32 -24.26 31.22 -47.66
CA GLN A 32 -25.23 30.15 -47.38
C GLN A 32 -24.55 28.88 -46.86
N VAL A 33 -23.37 28.51 -47.38
CA VAL A 33 -22.55 27.40 -46.87
C VAL A 33 -22.04 27.69 -45.46
N SER A 34 -21.64 28.93 -45.17
CA SER A 34 -21.21 29.35 -43.83
C SER A 34 -22.38 29.32 -42.82
N ALA A 35 -23.57 29.71 -43.25
CA ALA A 35 -24.80 29.61 -42.45
C ALA A 35 -25.18 28.13 -42.20
N VAL A 36 -25.03 27.26 -43.20
CA VAL A 36 -25.26 25.81 -43.06
C VAL A 36 -24.23 25.18 -42.12
N ASP A 37 -22.94 25.53 -42.23
CA ASP A 37 -21.90 25.04 -41.32
C ASP A 37 -22.17 25.45 -39.86
N THR A 38 -22.64 26.68 -39.66
CA THR A 38 -23.03 27.19 -38.34
C THR A 38 -24.26 26.45 -37.79
N ALA A 39 -25.29 26.26 -38.61
CA ALA A 39 -26.48 25.49 -38.22
C ALA A 39 -26.16 24.01 -37.95
N GLN A 40 -25.23 23.43 -38.71
CA GLN A 40 -24.75 22.06 -38.51
C GLN A 40 -24.00 21.92 -37.18
N LYS A 41 -23.09 22.85 -36.85
CA LYS A 41 -22.41 22.91 -35.55
C LYS A 41 -23.40 23.05 -34.40
N GLN A 42 -24.35 23.98 -34.50
CA GLN A 42 -25.37 24.18 -33.48
C GLN A 42 -26.25 22.92 -33.28
N THR A 43 -26.56 22.20 -34.36
CA THR A 43 -27.30 20.93 -34.29
C THR A 43 -26.46 19.83 -33.65
N GLN A 44 -25.17 19.75 -33.98
CA GLN A 44 -24.24 18.81 -33.36
C GLN A 44 -24.10 19.06 -31.86
N ASP A 45 -23.97 20.33 -31.45
CA ASP A 45 -23.90 20.71 -30.04
C ASP A 45 -25.21 20.39 -29.29
N SER A 46 -26.36 20.66 -29.92
CA SER A 46 -27.68 20.32 -29.37
C SER A 46 -27.89 18.81 -29.23
N LEU A 47 -27.41 18.02 -30.19
CA LEU A 47 -27.44 16.57 -30.12
C LEU A 47 -26.52 16.02 -29.02
N LEU A 48 -25.33 16.60 -28.84
CA LEU A 48 -24.43 16.24 -27.74
C LEU A 48 -25.04 16.58 -26.38
N ALA A 49 -25.69 17.74 -26.25
CA ALA A 49 -26.43 18.13 -25.06
C ALA A 49 -27.58 17.15 -24.77
N LEU A 50 -28.39 16.82 -25.78
CA LEU A 50 -29.50 15.86 -25.65
C LEU A 50 -29.02 14.47 -25.25
N VAL A 51 -27.93 13.97 -25.86
CA VAL A 51 -27.33 12.68 -25.49
C VAL A 51 -26.87 12.69 -24.03
N THR A 52 -26.32 13.82 -23.57
CA THR A 52 -25.87 13.98 -22.18
C THR A 52 -27.05 14.00 -21.21
N GLU A 53 -28.08 14.79 -21.50
CA GLU A 53 -29.31 14.84 -20.70
C GLU A 53 -30.05 13.50 -20.68
N PHE A 54 -30.16 12.83 -21.83
CA PHE A 54 -30.77 11.51 -21.93
C PHE A 54 -30.00 10.47 -21.10
N ARG A 55 -28.66 10.46 -21.16
CA ARG A 55 -27.84 9.58 -20.31
C ARG A 55 -28.06 9.88 -18.82
N SER A 56 -28.16 11.15 -18.44
CA SER A 56 -28.48 11.56 -17.07
C SER A 56 -29.86 11.07 -16.63
N PHE A 57 -30.88 11.24 -17.48
CA PHE A 57 -32.24 10.76 -17.23
C PHE A 57 -32.30 9.24 -17.11
N VAL A 58 -31.70 8.49 -18.03
CA VAL A 58 -31.62 7.02 -17.98
C VAL A 58 -30.93 6.56 -16.70
N ARG A 59 -29.84 7.24 -16.29
CA ARG A 59 -29.16 6.94 -15.03
C ARG A 59 -30.08 7.19 -13.83
N SER A 60 -30.75 8.34 -13.77
CA SER A 60 -31.68 8.68 -12.67
C SER A 60 -32.86 7.71 -12.59
N ALA A 61 -33.44 7.33 -13.73
CA ALA A 61 -34.51 6.34 -13.82
C ALA A 61 -34.03 4.95 -13.35
N ALA A 62 -32.83 4.53 -13.76
CA ALA A 62 -32.24 3.28 -13.33
C ALA A 62 -31.97 3.25 -11.80
N LEU A 63 -31.42 4.34 -11.24
CA LEU A 63 -31.21 4.48 -9.79
C LEU A 63 -32.54 4.38 -9.02
N THR A 64 -33.57 5.10 -9.48
CA THR A 64 -34.89 5.08 -8.84
C THR A 64 -35.55 3.71 -8.92
N ALA A 65 -35.45 3.03 -10.07
CA ALA A 65 -35.96 1.66 -10.23
C ALA A 65 -35.22 0.67 -9.32
N ASN A 66 -33.90 0.80 -9.21
CA ASN A 66 -33.08 -0.02 -8.32
C ASN A 66 -33.44 0.22 -6.84
N LEU A 67 -33.69 1.46 -6.45
CA LEU A 67 -34.11 1.84 -5.11
C LEU A 67 -35.43 1.16 -4.73
N HIS A 68 -36.48 1.33 -5.54
CA HIS A 68 -37.79 0.71 -5.28
C HIS A 68 -37.73 -0.83 -5.31
N SER A 69 -36.94 -1.39 -6.24
CA SER A 69 -36.70 -2.82 -6.25
C SER A 69 -36.03 -3.28 -4.95
N ALA A 70 -35.03 -2.56 -4.45
CA ALA A 70 -34.32 -2.92 -3.22
C ALA A 70 -35.24 -2.81 -1.99
N GLU A 71 -36.05 -1.75 -1.88
CA GLU A 71 -37.06 -1.60 -0.81
C GLU A 71 -38.05 -2.79 -0.80
N THR A 72 -38.50 -3.21 -1.98
CA THR A 72 -39.41 -4.35 -2.13
C THR A 72 -38.73 -5.67 -1.73
N GLN A 73 -37.48 -5.89 -2.15
CA GLN A 73 -36.73 -7.09 -1.80
C GLN A 73 -36.41 -7.14 -0.30
N ILE A 74 -36.10 -6.02 0.34
CA ILE A 74 -35.91 -5.93 1.80
C ILE A 74 -37.14 -6.49 2.52
N LEU A 75 -38.33 -6.00 2.18
CA LEU A 75 -39.58 -6.47 2.80
C LEU A 75 -39.83 -7.96 2.55
N SER A 76 -39.60 -8.44 1.32
CA SER A 76 -39.80 -9.85 0.97
C SER A 76 -38.84 -10.77 1.72
N VAL A 77 -37.57 -10.38 1.84
CA VAL A 77 -36.55 -11.14 2.56
C VAL A 77 -36.83 -11.14 4.06
N GLU A 78 -37.22 -9.99 4.64
CA GLU A 78 -37.62 -9.90 6.05
C GLU A 78 -38.84 -10.76 6.37
N GLU A 79 -39.86 -10.78 5.51
CA GLU A 79 -41.04 -11.64 5.67
C GLU A 79 -40.67 -13.14 5.60
N ARG A 80 -39.81 -13.52 4.64
CA ARG A 80 -39.29 -14.90 4.56
C ARG A 80 -38.51 -15.27 5.82
N LEU A 81 -37.66 -14.37 6.32
CA LEU A 81 -36.85 -14.59 7.50
C LEU A 81 -37.72 -14.75 8.76
N GLU A 82 -38.74 -13.92 8.93
CA GLU A 82 -39.66 -14.02 10.07
C GLU A 82 -40.50 -15.30 9.99
N ARG A 83 -40.98 -15.66 8.79
CA ARG A 83 -41.76 -16.89 8.57
C ARG A 83 -40.95 -18.16 8.80
N GLU A 84 -39.71 -18.20 8.32
CA GLU A 84 -38.87 -19.41 8.38
C GLU A 84 -38.07 -19.50 9.68
N TYR A 85 -37.61 -18.38 10.26
CA TYR A 85 -36.64 -18.36 11.36
C TYR A 85 -37.04 -17.48 12.55
N GLY A 86 -38.24 -16.89 12.56
CA GLY A 86 -38.74 -16.08 13.69
C GLY A 86 -38.76 -16.86 15.02
N HIS A 87 -38.97 -18.18 14.96
CA HIS A 87 -38.88 -19.06 16.13
C HIS A 87 -37.45 -19.14 16.69
N LEU A 88 -36.40 -19.18 15.85
CA LEU A 88 -35.01 -19.18 16.29
C LEU A 88 -34.66 -17.88 17.03
N LYS A 89 -35.09 -16.74 16.47
CA LYS A 89 -34.97 -15.42 17.12
C LYS A 89 -35.63 -15.39 18.49
N ARG A 90 -36.80 -16.03 18.65
CA ARG A 90 -37.47 -16.17 19.96
C ARG A 90 -36.62 -16.99 20.93
N VAL A 91 -36.05 -18.12 20.50
CA VAL A 91 -35.15 -18.94 21.34
C VAL A 91 -33.94 -18.12 21.79
N ARG A 92 -33.24 -17.44 20.88
CA ARG A 92 -32.06 -16.61 21.20
C ARG A 92 -32.37 -15.52 22.22
N ARG A 93 -33.44 -14.75 22.00
CA ARG A 93 -33.88 -13.70 22.94
C ARG A 93 -34.21 -14.26 24.32
N THR A 94 -34.84 -15.44 24.36
CA THR A 94 -35.22 -16.08 25.61
C THR A 94 -34.02 -16.66 26.35
N ALA A 95 -33.03 -17.20 25.63
CA ALA A 95 -31.77 -17.67 26.20
C ALA A 95 -31.02 -16.56 26.94
N VAL A 96 -30.88 -15.38 26.33
CA VAL A 96 -30.29 -14.19 26.98
C VAL A 96 -31.10 -13.81 28.22
N GLY A 97 -32.43 -13.76 28.10
CA GLY A 97 -33.31 -13.44 29.23
C GLY A 97 -33.22 -14.45 30.39
N ILE A 98 -33.07 -15.75 30.08
CA ILE A 98 -32.88 -16.81 31.08
C ILE A 98 -31.54 -16.64 31.80
N LEU A 99 -30.45 -16.41 31.06
CA LEU A 99 -29.12 -16.19 31.64
C LEU A 99 -29.12 -14.99 32.60
N GLN A 100 -29.67 -13.85 32.16
CA GLN A 100 -29.81 -12.65 33.00
C GLN A 100 -30.73 -12.86 34.21
N ALA A 101 -31.87 -13.53 34.03
CA ALA A 101 -32.84 -13.73 35.10
C ALA A 101 -32.36 -14.71 36.18
N PHE A 102 -31.52 -15.67 35.82
CA PHE A 102 -30.86 -16.55 36.78
C PHE A 102 -29.88 -15.78 37.68
N ASP A 103 -29.16 -14.78 37.15
CA ASP A 103 -28.20 -14.00 37.93
C ASP A 103 -28.88 -13.13 38.99
N VAL A 104 -30.01 -12.51 38.62
CA VAL A 104 -30.77 -11.64 39.54
C VAL A 104 -31.69 -12.46 40.47
N GLY A 105 -31.89 -13.76 40.18
CA GLY A 105 -32.77 -14.65 40.95
C GLY A 105 -34.26 -14.31 40.82
N LEU A 106 -34.66 -13.66 39.73
CA LEU A 106 -36.04 -13.16 39.53
C LEU A 106 -36.98 -14.15 38.83
N ALA A 107 -36.44 -15.19 38.19
CA ALA A 107 -37.24 -16.22 37.52
C ALA A 107 -37.37 -17.48 38.39
N THR A 108 -38.58 -18.03 38.46
CA THR A 108 -38.80 -19.33 39.13
C THR A 108 -38.32 -20.47 38.24
N GLN A 109 -37.83 -21.53 38.87
CA GLN A 109 -37.35 -22.73 38.15
C GLN A 109 -38.45 -23.36 37.29
N ASP A 110 -39.71 -23.36 37.75
CA ASP A 110 -40.84 -23.92 37.00
C ASP A 110 -41.16 -23.10 35.74
N THR A 111 -41.09 -21.76 35.82
CA THR A 111 -41.29 -20.89 34.66
C THR A 111 -40.21 -21.10 33.61
N VAL A 112 -38.95 -21.18 34.03
CA VAL A 112 -37.82 -21.42 33.10
C VAL A 112 -37.95 -22.79 32.44
N GLN A 113 -38.34 -23.83 33.18
CA GLN A 113 -38.59 -25.15 32.64
C GLN A 113 -39.69 -25.13 31.58
N GLN A 114 -40.87 -24.60 31.91
CA GLN A 114 -42.00 -24.54 30.99
C GLN A 114 -41.64 -23.82 29.68
N ILE A 115 -40.98 -22.66 29.78
CA ILE A 115 -40.55 -21.90 28.61
C ILE A 115 -39.52 -22.68 27.79
N SER A 116 -38.54 -23.32 28.44
CA SER A 116 -37.52 -24.09 27.73
C SER A 116 -38.09 -25.31 26.99
N GLU A 117 -39.08 -26.00 27.56
CA GLU A 117 -39.77 -27.14 26.94
C GLU A 117 -40.66 -26.69 25.79
N GLU A 118 -41.38 -25.56 25.94
CA GLU A 118 -42.17 -24.94 24.85
C GLU A 118 -41.26 -24.59 23.66
N LEU A 119 -40.13 -23.92 23.92
CA LEU A 119 -39.16 -23.57 22.89
C LEU A 119 -38.55 -24.80 22.20
N MET A 120 -38.35 -25.89 22.93
CA MET A 120 -37.88 -27.17 22.38
C MET A 120 -38.91 -27.80 21.43
N ILE A 121 -40.20 -27.69 21.74
CA ILE A 121 -41.29 -28.17 20.89
C ILE A 121 -41.42 -27.29 19.63
N GLU A 122 -41.32 -25.98 19.77
CA GLU A 122 -41.42 -25.03 18.66
C GLU A 122 -40.21 -25.07 17.72
N SER A 123 -39.02 -25.37 18.26
CA SER A 123 -37.74 -25.32 17.53
C SER A 123 -36.99 -26.66 17.57
N PRO A 124 -37.59 -27.76 17.09
CA PRO A 124 -37.10 -29.12 17.34
C PRO A 124 -35.80 -29.47 16.61
N ARG A 125 -35.29 -28.62 15.72
CA ARG A 125 -34.01 -28.82 15.03
C ARG A 125 -32.89 -27.93 15.56
N TYR A 126 -33.23 -26.91 16.34
CA TYR A 126 -32.25 -25.91 16.78
C TYR A 126 -31.42 -26.43 17.97
N TRP A 127 -30.12 -26.15 17.98
CA TRP A 127 -29.19 -26.67 18.99
C TRP A 127 -29.38 -26.02 20.37
N LEU A 128 -29.80 -24.76 20.40
CA LEU A 128 -29.91 -23.97 21.63
C LEU A 128 -31.13 -24.37 22.46
N ALA A 129 -32.23 -24.79 21.82
CA ALA A 129 -33.45 -25.18 22.53
C ALA A 129 -33.26 -26.33 23.53
N PRO A 130 -32.65 -27.48 23.17
CA PRO A 130 -32.33 -28.53 24.15
C PRO A 130 -31.24 -28.09 25.14
N ALA A 131 -30.33 -27.17 24.77
CA ALA A 131 -29.38 -26.61 25.72
C ALA A 131 -30.07 -25.78 26.82
N LEU A 132 -31.13 -25.03 26.48
CA LEU A 132 -31.95 -24.32 27.46
C LEU A 132 -32.70 -25.28 28.40
N VAL A 133 -33.22 -26.39 27.87
CA VAL A 133 -33.83 -27.44 28.70
C VAL A 133 -32.81 -28.01 29.69
N ALA A 134 -31.58 -28.25 29.25
CA ALA A 134 -30.50 -28.70 30.13
C ALA A 134 -30.18 -27.67 31.23
N LEU A 135 -30.12 -26.38 30.88
CA LEU A 135 -29.88 -25.30 31.83
C LEU A 135 -31.05 -25.11 32.82
N ALA A 136 -32.29 -25.37 32.40
CA ALA A 136 -33.46 -25.32 33.26
C ALA A 136 -33.53 -26.52 34.23
N ALA A 137 -33.11 -27.71 33.79
CA ALA A 137 -33.09 -28.93 34.59
C ALA A 137 -32.01 -28.89 35.69
N TRP A 138 -30.91 -28.17 35.45
CA TRP A 138 -29.75 -28.17 36.33
C TRP A 138 -30.01 -27.60 37.74
N PRO A 139 -30.64 -26.43 37.93
CA PRO A 139 -30.97 -25.91 39.26
C PRO A 139 -31.96 -26.77 40.05
N ARG A 140 -32.66 -27.70 39.39
CA ARG A 140 -33.67 -28.60 39.97
C ARG A 140 -33.11 -29.96 40.37
N ASP A 141 -31.82 -30.19 40.11
CA ASP A 141 -31.17 -31.50 40.30
C ASP A 141 -31.83 -32.64 39.48
N ASP A 142 -32.51 -32.31 38.37
CA ASP A 142 -33.04 -33.31 37.44
C ASP A 142 -31.97 -33.76 36.46
N ARG A 143 -31.10 -34.63 36.96
CA ARG A 143 -29.98 -35.17 36.19
C ARG A 143 -30.44 -35.95 34.95
N ALA A 144 -31.55 -36.68 35.03
CA ALA A 144 -32.00 -37.54 33.94
C ALA A 144 -32.47 -36.71 32.73
N LEU A 145 -33.17 -35.60 32.98
CA LEU A 145 -33.55 -34.66 31.93
C LEU A 145 -32.33 -33.88 31.42
N CYS A 146 -31.47 -33.41 32.33
CA CYS A 146 -30.27 -32.66 31.97
C CYS A 146 -29.35 -33.47 31.05
N ASP A 147 -29.02 -34.73 31.39
CA ASP A 147 -28.14 -35.58 30.59
C ASP A 147 -28.71 -35.81 29.17
N LYS A 148 -30.02 -36.08 29.05
CA LYS A 148 -30.69 -36.25 27.74
C LYS A 148 -30.67 -34.97 26.92
N ALA A 149 -30.94 -33.83 27.55
CA ALA A 149 -31.01 -32.54 26.89
C ALA A 149 -29.62 -32.07 26.42
N VAL A 150 -28.58 -32.29 27.22
CA VAL A 150 -27.18 -32.03 26.83
C VAL A 150 -26.77 -32.92 25.65
N GLU A 151 -27.13 -34.21 25.67
CA GLU A 151 -26.80 -35.13 24.58
C GLU A 151 -27.49 -34.71 23.28
N GLU A 152 -28.76 -34.32 23.35
CA GLU A 152 -29.53 -33.82 22.21
C GLU A 152 -28.94 -32.52 21.65
N ALA A 153 -28.57 -31.56 22.51
CA ALA A 153 -27.91 -30.32 22.10
C ALA A 153 -26.57 -30.62 21.41
N PHE A 154 -25.75 -31.47 22.03
CA PHE A 154 -24.44 -31.85 21.51
C PHE A 154 -24.55 -32.56 20.16
N ARG A 155 -25.57 -33.41 19.95
CA ARG A 155 -25.81 -34.08 18.67
C ARG A 155 -26.14 -33.09 17.54
N ARG A 156 -26.80 -31.98 17.86
CA ARG A 156 -27.18 -30.94 16.90
C ARG A 156 -26.03 -30.00 16.55
N SER A 157 -25.27 -29.56 17.55
CA SER A 157 -24.10 -28.71 17.34
C SER A 157 -23.04 -28.97 18.41
N PRO A 158 -22.10 -29.91 18.18
CA PRO A 158 -21.04 -30.21 19.15
C PRO A 158 -20.22 -28.98 19.52
N GLU A 159 -19.92 -28.13 18.53
CA GLU A 159 -19.12 -26.92 18.70
C GLU A 159 -19.83 -25.88 19.57
N ARG A 160 -21.04 -25.45 19.18
CA ARG A 160 -21.76 -24.38 19.89
C ARG A 160 -22.21 -24.82 21.28
N THR A 161 -22.67 -26.07 21.42
CA THR A 161 -23.04 -26.62 22.73
C THR A 161 -21.83 -26.70 23.66
N SER A 162 -20.68 -27.17 23.17
CA SER A 162 -19.48 -27.26 24.02
C SER A 162 -18.98 -25.89 24.46
N LEU A 163 -19.03 -24.92 23.56
CA LEU A 163 -18.63 -23.54 23.84
C LEU A 163 -19.55 -22.91 24.89
N LEU A 164 -20.87 -23.04 24.72
CA LEU A 164 -21.87 -22.53 25.66
C LEU A 164 -21.62 -23.06 27.07
N PHE A 165 -21.50 -24.38 27.23
CA PHE A 165 -21.26 -24.97 28.56
C PHE A 165 -19.87 -24.63 29.13
N ALA A 166 -18.84 -24.49 28.29
CA ALA A 166 -17.52 -24.07 28.74
C ALA A 166 -17.56 -22.66 29.37
N LEU A 167 -18.25 -21.73 28.70
CA LEU A 167 -18.39 -20.34 29.15
C LEU A 167 -19.31 -20.21 30.37
N ILE A 168 -20.47 -20.88 30.38
CA ILE A 168 -21.38 -20.87 31.54
C ILE A 168 -20.69 -21.45 32.78
N LEU A 169 -19.98 -22.58 32.66
CA LEU A 169 -19.27 -23.16 33.80
C LEU A 169 -18.09 -22.30 34.24
N ARG A 170 -17.45 -21.60 33.30
CA ARG A 170 -16.40 -20.64 33.64
C ARG A 170 -16.96 -19.48 34.45
N ARG A 171 -18.11 -18.94 34.04
CA ARG A 171 -18.86 -17.87 34.72
C ARG A 171 -19.28 -18.28 36.14
N GLN A 172 -19.72 -19.52 36.33
CA GLN A 172 -20.06 -20.06 37.65
C GLN A 172 -18.85 -20.45 38.53
N GLY A 173 -17.61 -20.14 38.10
CA GLY A 173 -16.39 -20.48 38.83
C GLY A 173 -16.02 -21.97 38.83
N ARG A 174 -16.68 -22.80 38.00
CA ARG A 174 -16.45 -24.25 37.91
C ARG A 174 -15.35 -24.60 36.90
N ALA A 175 -14.11 -24.25 37.24
CA ALA A 175 -12.94 -24.33 36.36
C ALA A 175 -12.74 -25.72 35.71
N ASP A 176 -12.79 -26.82 36.47
CA ASP A 176 -12.57 -28.16 35.92
C ASP A 176 -13.63 -28.56 34.89
N GLY A 177 -14.89 -28.19 35.15
CA GLY A 177 -16.00 -28.42 34.23
C GLY A 177 -15.84 -27.60 32.95
N ALA A 178 -15.46 -26.33 33.08
CA ALA A 178 -15.20 -25.44 31.96
C ALA A 178 -14.08 -25.97 31.05
N VAL A 179 -12.96 -26.44 31.62
CA VAL A 179 -11.84 -27.01 30.87
C VAL A 179 -12.23 -28.33 30.17
N ARG A 180 -13.08 -29.15 30.79
CA ARG A 180 -13.60 -30.38 30.13
C ARG A 180 -14.44 -30.03 28.91
N TRP A 181 -15.33 -29.05 29.00
CA TRP A 181 -16.13 -28.61 27.87
C TRP A 181 -15.30 -27.89 26.80
N LEU A 182 -14.31 -27.10 27.19
CA LEU A 182 -13.33 -26.52 26.27
C LEU A 182 -12.61 -27.60 25.46
N ARG A 183 -12.28 -28.75 26.07
CA ARG A 183 -11.72 -29.90 25.34
C ARG A 183 -12.66 -30.47 24.30
N HIS A 184 -13.96 -30.57 24.59
CA HIS A 184 -14.95 -31.02 23.63
C HIS A 184 -15.10 -30.02 22.48
N TYR A 185 -15.12 -28.71 22.78
CA TYR A 185 -15.13 -27.64 21.79
C TYR A 185 -13.94 -27.75 20.84
N LEU A 186 -12.71 -27.79 21.38
CA LEU A 186 -11.49 -27.89 20.59
C LEU A 186 -11.42 -29.16 19.74
N ARG A 187 -12.01 -30.28 20.19
CA ARG A 187 -12.08 -31.51 19.39
C ARG A 187 -13.09 -31.47 18.26
N ALA A 188 -14.14 -30.64 18.40
CA ALA A 188 -15.17 -30.49 17.40
C ALA A 188 -14.77 -29.51 16.28
N GLN A 189 -13.78 -28.64 16.54
CA GLN A 189 -13.30 -27.65 15.57
C GLN A 189 -12.58 -28.28 14.37
N ASN A 190 -12.80 -27.69 13.19
CA ASN A 190 -12.02 -27.97 11.99
C ASN A 190 -10.89 -26.92 11.83
N PRO A 191 -9.61 -27.31 11.95
CA PRO A 191 -8.49 -26.38 11.85
C PRO A 191 -8.33 -25.72 10.47
N ASP A 192 -8.88 -26.32 9.40
CA ASP A 192 -8.90 -25.73 8.05
C ASP A 192 -9.98 -24.64 7.89
N ALA A 193 -10.96 -24.60 8.80
CA ALA A 193 -12.14 -23.76 8.65
C ALA A 193 -12.68 -23.31 10.02
N LEU A 194 -11.88 -22.53 10.76
CA LEU A 194 -12.25 -22.02 12.08
C LEU A 194 -13.23 -20.85 11.96
N GLY A 195 -14.32 -20.90 12.72
CA GLY A 195 -15.25 -19.78 12.86
C GLY A 195 -14.68 -18.64 13.72
N ARG A 196 -15.32 -17.46 13.67
CA ARG A 196 -14.87 -16.28 14.41
C ARG A 196 -14.82 -16.43 15.91
N GLU A 197 -15.72 -17.25 16.46
CA GLU A 197 -15.75 -17.56 17.89
C GLU A 197 -14.43 -18.14 18.40
N PHE A 198 -13.63 -18.73 17.51
CA PHE A 198 -12.31 -19.24 17.88
C PHE A 198 -11.33 -18.13 18.29
N ALA A 199 -11.28 -17.01 17.57
CA ALA A 199 -10.40 -15.88 17.89
C ALA A 199 -10.72 -15.32 19.29
N VAL A 200 -12.01 -15.34 19.62
CA VAL A 200 -12.52 -14.85 20.89
C VAL A 200 -12.24 -15.83 22.04
N ILE A 201 -12.23 -17.15 21.76
CA ILE A 201 -11.77 -18.14 22.74
C ILE A 201 -10.27 -18.10 22.95
N LEU A 202 -9.50 -17.83 21.89
CA LEU A 202 -8.07 -17.58 22.00
C LEU A 202 -7.82 -16.38 22.91
N GLU A 203 -8.61 -15.31 22.78
CA GLU A 203 -8.59 -14.13 23.64
C GLU A 203 -8.89 -14.47 25.11
N CYS A 204 -9.97 -15.20 25.40
CA CYS A 204 -10.28 -15.63 26.77
C CYS A 204 -9.12 -16.41 27.40
N ILE A 205 -8.49 -17.29 26.65
CA ILE A 205 -7.37 -18.11 27.15
C ILE A 205 -6.11 -17.27 27.33
N ALA A 206 -5.84 -16.33 26.42
CA ALA A 206 -4.74 -15.39 26.53
C ALA A 206 -4.87 -14.51 27.79
N GLN A 207 -6.09 -14.10 28.11
CA GLN A 207 -6.43 -13.38 29.35
C GLN A 207 -6.49 -14.29 30.60
N GLY A 208 -6.32 -15.60 30.45
CA GLY A 208 -6.25 -16.55 31.56
C GLY A 208 -7.60 -17.07 32.05
N ALA A 209 -8.69 -16.92 31.29
CA ALA A 209 -10.03 -17.38 31.69
C ALA A 209 -10.02 -18.83 32.14
N PHE A 210 -9.46 -19.75 31.37
CA PHE A 210 -9.54 -21.18 31.66
C PHE A 210 -8.40 -21.69 32.56
N GLY A 211 -7.66 -20.79 33.22
CA GLY A 211 -6.56 -21.13 34.11
C GLY A 211 -5.38 -21.85 33.44
N PRO A 212 -4.42 -22.40 34.21
CA PRO A 212 -3.26 -23.11 33.68
C PRO A 212 -3.64 -24.34 32.83
N ALA A 213 -4.58 -25.15 33.31
CA ALA A 213 -5.00 -26.37 32.60
C ALA A 213 -5.64 -26.08 31.24
N GLY A 214 -6.45 -25.01 31.14
CA GLY A 214 -7.01 -24.56 29.86
C GLY A 214 -5.96 -24.03 28.89
N ARG A 215 -4.95 -23.31 29.40
CA ARG A 215 -3.81 -22.83 28.59
C ARG A 215 -2.97 -23.98 28.04
N ASP A 216 -2.67 -24.99 28.85
CA ASP A 216 -1.91 -26.17 28.41
C ASP A 216 -2.69 -27.00 27.39
N LEU A 217 -4.00 -27.16 27.60
CA LEU A 217 -4.89 -27.82 26.65
C LEU A 217 -4.91 -27.11 25.29
N MET A 218 -5.05 -25.79 25.29
CA MET A 218 -5.04 -24.99 24.07
C MET A 218 -3.68 -25.08 23.39
N LYS A 219 -2.58 -24.87 24.12
CA LYS A 219 -1.22 -25.00 23.58
C LYS A 219 -0.98 -26.34 22.89
N THR A 220 -1.41 -27.44 23.52
CA THR A 220 -1.25 -28.79 22.97
C THR A 220 -2.09 -28.99 21.71
N THR A 221 -3.35 -28.56 21.72
CA THR A 221 -4.25 -28.64 20.56
C THR A 221 -3.71 -27.84 19.39
N LEU A 222 -3.33 -26.59 19.63
CA LEU A 222 -2.80 -25.68 18.61
C LEU A 222 -1.49 -26.19 18.00
N ALA A 223 -0.61 -26.78 18.81
CA ALA A 223 0.60 -27.40 18.32
C ALA A 223 0.29 -28.57 17.37
N GLY A 224 -0.69 -29.42 17.70
CA GLY A 224 -1.12 -30.54 16.85
C GLY A 224 -1.79 -30.09 15.55
N TRP A 225 -2.63 -29.06 15.60
CA TRP A 225 -3.20 -28.46 14.39
C TRP A 225 -2.12 -27.88 13.48
N ARG A 226 -1.18 -27.13 14.05
CA ARG A 226 -0.04 -26.61 13.29
C ARG A 226 0.75 -27.73 12.63
N GLU A 227 1.08 -28.81 13.34
CA GLU A 227 1.79 -29.96 12.75
C GLU A 227 1.01 -30.58 11.58
N THR A 228 -0.30 -30.71 11.72
CA THR A 228 -1.18 -31.27 10.68
C THR A 228 -1.22 -30.37 9.45
N LEU A 229 -1.53 -29.08 9.63
CA LEU A 229 -1.67 -28.11 8.53
C LEU A 229 -0.34 -27.81 7.83
N MET A 230 0.77 -27.91 8.54
CA MET A 230 2.11 -27.67 8.00
C MET A 230 2.69 -28.85 7.20
N THR A 231 1.93 -29.94 7.05
CA THR A 231 2.30 -31.04 6.15
C THR A 231 2.25 -30.60 4.68
N ASP A 232 1.41 -29.59 4.36
CA ASP A 232 1.40 -28.94 3.06
C ASP A 232 2.49 -27.88 2.96
N ASP A 233 3.41 -28.06 2.01
CA ASP A 233 4.50 -27.12 1.76
C ASP A 233 3.97 -25.77 1.22
N GLU A 234 2.86 -25.77 0.49
CA GLU A 234 2.27 -24.53 -0.03
C GLU A 234 1.71 -23.66 1.09
N ALA A 235 0.95 -24.25 2.02
CA ALA A 235 0.47 -23.58 3.23
C ALA A 235 1.62 -22.99 4.06
N ARG A 236 2.70 -23.77 4.28
CA ARG A 236 3.91 -23.29 4.97
C ARG A 236 4.53 -22.09 4.26
N GLN A 237 4.79 -22.21 2.96
CA GLN A 237 5.41 -21.16 2.18
C GLN A 237 4.52 -19.92 2.08
N ALA A 238 3.19 -20.07 2.12
CA ALA A 238 2.26 -18.94 2.19
C ALA A 238 2.45 -18.12 3.48
N GLN A 239 2.62 -18.77 4.64
CA GLN A 239 2.88 -18.06 5.90
C GLN A 239 4.24 -17.36 5.88
N VAL A 240 5.28 -18.01 5.36
CA VAL A 240 6.61 -17.40 5.19
C VAL A 240 6.54 -16.18 4.27
N ARG A 241 5.77 -16.24 3.18
CA ARG A 241 5.57 -15.10 2.27
C ARG A 241 4.87 -13.92 2.94
N ARG A 242 3.85 -14.16 3.78
CA ARG A 242 3.18 -13.11 4.55
C ARG A 242 4.14 -12.39 5.49
N TRP A 243 4.90 -13.15 6.27
CA TRP A 243 5.93 -12.59 7.15
C TRP A 243 7.04 -11.87 6.37
N ARG A 244 7.40 -12.39 5.20
CA ARG A 244 8.36 -11.71 4.33
C ARG A 244 7.85 -10.37 3.84
N ALA A 245 6.56 -10.27 3.46
CA ALA A 245 5.94 -9.02 3.06
C ALA A 245 5.88 -8.01 4.21
N GLU A 246 5.61 -8.47 5.43
CA GLU A 246 5.67 -7.62 6.63
C GLU A 246 7.08 -7.03 6.84
N ILE A 247 8.12 -7.88 6.84
CA ILE A 247 9.52 -7.43 6.98
C ILE A 247 9.88 -6.45 5.85
N ASP A 248 9.35 -6.66 4.64
CA ASP A 248 9.50 -5.74 3.52
C ASP A 248 8.86 -4.38 3.76
N GLY A 249 7.67 -4.36 4.37
CA GLY A 249 6.93 -3.16 4.73
C GLY A 249 7.64 -2.29 5.77
N LEU A 250 8.48 -2.90 6.62
CA LEU A 250 9.27 -2.22 7.64
C LEU A 250 10.49 -1.46 7.10
N ARG A 251 10.74 -1.50 5.78
CA ARG A 251 11.77 -0.69 5.14
C ARG A 251 11.44 0.81 5.30
N GLY A 252 12.36 1.57 5.89
CA GLY A 252 12.25 3.04 5.97
C GLY A 252 12.23 3.73 4.59
N PRO A 253 11.88 5.02 4.51
CA PRO A 253 11.82 5.77 3.24
C PRO A 253 13.17 5.84 2.52
N ALA A 254 13.15 6.20 1.23
CA ALA A 254 14.36 6.42 0.43
C ALA A 254 15.25 7.49 1.07
N SER A 255 16.56 7.23 1.13
CA SER A 255 17.49 8.11 1.80
C SER A 255 17.73 9.38 0.99
N ALA A 256 17.28 10.52 1.49
CA ALA A 256 17.65 11.84 0.96
C ALA A 256 19.08 12.27 1.38
N GLN A 257 19.80 11.42 2.13
CA GLN A 257 21.04 11.80 2.82
C GLN A 257 22.30 11.70 1.96
N PHE A 258 22.20 11.15 0.73
CA PHE A 258 23.33 10.95 -0.19
C PHE A 258 23.07 11.62 -1.57
N PRO A 259 22.93 12.96 -1.61
CA PRO A 259 22.50 13.69 -2.80
C PRO A 259 23.55 13.71 -3.93
N ARG A 260 24.85 13.57 -3.64
CA ARG A 260 25.89 13.56 -4.69
C ARG A 260 25.99 12.17 -5.32
N LEU A 261 26.04 11.13 -4.49
CA LEU A 261 26.11 9.75 -4.93
C LEU A 261 24.87 9.37 -5.76
N SER A 262 23.68 9.83 -5.34
CA SER A 262 22.43 9.60 -6.08
C SER A 262 22.37 10.23 -7.46
N ARG A 263 23.07 11.35 -7.68
CA ARG A 263 23.13 12.01 -8.99
C ARG A 263 24.15 11.38 -9.92
N CYS A 264 25.24 10.85 -9.37
CA CYS A 264 26.39 10.42 -10.14
C CYS A 264 26.49 8.90 -10.31
N SER A 265 25.87 8.09 -9.44
CA SER A 265 26.00 6.63 -9.51
C SER A 265 24.78 5.96 -10.14
N PRO A 266 24.95 5.17 -11.22
CA PRO A 266 23.88 4.34 -11.79
C PRO A 266 23.33 3.30 -10.80
N GLN A 267 24.17 2.82 -9.89
CA GLN A 267 23.83 1.79 -8.91
C GLN A 267 23.10 2.36 -7.69
N TRP A 268 22.87 3.68 -7.61
CA TRP A 268 22.21 4.31 -6.47
C TRP A 268 20.86 3.67 -6.08
N PRO A 269 19.94 3.35 -7.01
CA PRO A 269 18.68 2.71 -6.63
C PRO A 269 18.85 1.40 -5.86
N VAL A 270 19.89 0.62 -6.21
CA VAL A 270 20.21 -0.65 -5.54
C VAL A 270 20.87 -0.39 -4.18
N LEU A 271 21.78 0.58 -4.09
CA LEU A 271 22.43 0.96 -2.83
C LEU A 271 21.42 1.51 -1.79
N ASP A 272 20.47 2.33 -2.23
CA ASP A 272 19.39 2.82 -1.39
C ASP A 272 18.46 1.68 -0.94
N GLU A 273 18.07 0.80 -1.87
CA GLU A 273 17.25 -0.38 -1.53
C GLU A 273 17.95 -1.25 -0.47
N VAL A 274 19.22 -1.59 -0.67
CA VAL A 274 19.99 -2.45 0.25
C VAL A 274 20.15 -1.82 1.63
N LEU A 275 20.41 -0.51 1.71
CA LEU A 275 20.50 0.20 2.99
C LEU A 275 19.16 0.22 3.72
N ARG A 276 18.06 0.48 3.00
CA ARG A 276 16.71 0.41 3.58
C ARG A 276 16.35 -0.98 4.07
N CYS A 277 16.74 -2.02 3.33
CA CYS A 277 16.52 -3.41 3.75
C CYS A 277 17.29 -3.72 5.04
N ALA A 278 18.56 -3.32 5.13
CA ALA A 278 19.34 -3.48 6.36
C ALA A 278 18.73 -2.71 7.55
N GLY A 279 18.16 -1.52 7.29
CA GLY A 279 17.46 -0.73 8.30
C GLY A 279 16.16 -1.37 8.82
N ALA A 280 15.52 -2.27 8.07
CA ALA A 280 14.28 -2.94 8.48
C ALA A 280 14.47 -3.82 9.73
N HIS A 281 15.69 -4.31 10.00
CA HIS A 281 15.98 -5.11 11.19
C HIS A 281 15.72 -4.36 12.50
N GLN A 282 16.07 -3.07 12.55
CA GLN A 282 15.81 -2.25 13.72
C GLN A 282 14.31 -2.00 13.90
N ALA A 283 13.61 -1.67 12.81
CA ALA A 283 12.16 -1.48 12.84
C ALA A 283 11.41 -2.76 13.30
N LEU A 284 11.87 -3.94 12.88
CA LEU A 284 11.33 -5.22 13.34
C LEU A 284 11.49 -5.38 14.85
N LEU A 285 12.69 -5.12 15.37
CA LEU A 285 12.94 -5.17 16.81
C LEU A 285 12.06 -4.17 17.56
N ASP A 286 12.00 -2.92 17.10
CA ASP A 286 11.22 -1.88 17.75
C ASP A 286 9.72 -2.23 17.79
N THR A 287 9.17 -2.77 16.70
CA THR A 287 7.76 -3.17 16.61
C THR A 287 7.44 -4.33 17.56
N TYR A 288 8.21 -5.41 17.54
CA TYR A 288 7.84 -6.64 18.24
C TYR A 288 8.42 -6.75 19.66
N ALA A 289 9.52 -6.07 19.97
CA ALA A 289 10.04 -6.00 21.34
C ALA A 289 9.24 -5.03 22.22
N ALA A 290 8.56 -4.05 21.62
CA ALA A 290 7.68 -3.11 22.33
C ALA A 290 6.31 -3.71 22.71
N LEU A 291 6.01 -4.96 22.32
CA LEU A 291 4.74 -5.60 22.67
C LEU A 291 4.60 -5.72 24.20
N PRO A 292 3.55 -5.15 24.81
CA PRO A 292 3.43 -5.08 26.26
C PRO A 292 3.35 -6.46 26.91
N GLU A 293 3.78 -6.55 28.17
CA GLU A 293 3.51 -7.71 29.00
C GLU A 293 2.01 -7.77 29.31
N PRO A 294 1.36 -8.95 29.22
CA PRO A 294 -0.04 -9.07 29.59
C PRO A 294 -0.23 -8.65 31.04
N ASP A 295 -1.19 -7.76 31.29
CA ASP A 295 -1.58 -7.39 32.64
C ASP A 295 -2.03 -8.66 33.38
N THR A 296 -1.34 -8.99 34.48
CA THR A 296 -1.47 -10.28 35.18
C THR A 296 -2.63 -10.30 36.17
N ARG A 297 -3.38 -9.20 36.26
CA ARG A 297 -4.62 -9.13 37.03
C ARG A 297 -5.72 -9.77 36.21
N LEU A 298 -6.42 -10.77 36.77
CA LEU A 298 -7.77 -11.10 36.32
C LEU A 298 -8.56 -9.79 36.40
N SER A 299 -8.73 -9.13 35.27
CA SER A 299 -9.45 -7.87 35.20
C SER A 299 -10.92 -8.16 35.49
N ASP A 300 -11.63 -7.28 36.20
CA ASP A 300 -13.09 -7.32 36.32
C ASP A 300 -13.75 -7.45 34.92
N ARG A 301 -13.08 -6.91 33.89
CA ARG A 301 -13.40 -7.09 32.45
C ARG A 301 -13.48 -8.53 31.95
N LEU A 302 -12.93 -9.53 32.64
CA LEU A 302 -12.95 -10.91 32.15
C LEU A 302 -14.36 -11.50 32.23
N GLU A 303 -15.10 -11.20 33.31
CA GLU A 303 -16.49 -11.62 33.45
C GLU A 303 -17.33 -10.92 32.38
N ASP A 304 -17.15 -9.61 32.20
CA ASP A 304 -17.78 -8.84 31.10
C ASP A 304 -17.44 -9.44 29.73
N THR A 305 -16.18 -9.85 29.51
CA THR A 305 -15.74 -10.46 28.24
C THR A 305 -16.40 -11.82 28.04
N VAL A 306 -16.48 -12.66 29.07
CA VAL A 306 -17.17 -13.96 28.98
C VAL A 306 -18.66 -13.76 28.69
N ASP A 307 -19.27 -12.74 29.30
CA ASP A 307 -20.69 -12.40 29.11
C ASP A 307 -20.94 -11.86 27.69
N ASP A 308 -20.09 -10.97 27.16
CA ASP A 308 -20.15 -10.49 25.77
C ASP A 308 -20.07 -11.66 24.76
N ILE A 309 -19.30 -12.69 25.07
CA ILE A 309 -19.13 -13.87 24.21
C ILE A 309 -20.35 -14.77 24.30
N LEU A 310 -20.87 -14.98 25.51
CA LEU A 310 -22.11 -15.72 25.71
C LEU A 310 -23.26 -15.05 24.95
N ASP A 311 -23.38 -13.72 25.05
CA ASP A 311 -24.40 -12.94 24.34
C ASP A 311 -24.20 -13.00 22.83
N ARG A 312 -22.96 -12.94 22.34
CA ARG A 312 -22.65 -13.10 20.91
C ARG A 312 -22.99 -14.50 20.41
N LEU A 313 -22.57 -15.55 21.12
CA LEU A 313 -22.80 -16.95 20.76
C LEU A 313 -24.29 -17.28 20.71
N VAL A 314 -25.03 -16.80 21.71
CA VAL A 314 -26.48 -17.00 21.79
C VAL A 314 -27.21 -16.13 20.77
N GLY A 315 -26.68 -14.95 20.44
CA GLY A 315 -27.25 -14.02 19.47
C GLY A 315 -26.94 -14.34 18.01
N GLU A 316 -25.92 -15.15 17.74
CA GLU A 316 -25.47 -15.47 16.38
C GLU A 316 -26.56 -16.16 15.56
N TYR A 317 -26.69 -15.74 14.30
CA TYR A 317 -27.58 -16.35 13.34
C TYR A 317 -27.12 -17.78 13.01
N ASP A 318 -28.08 -18.68 12.77
CA ASP A 318 -27.72 -19.99 12.26
C ASP A 318 -27.19 -19.90 10.81
N SER A 319 -26.38 -20.87 10.41
CA SER A 319 -25.86 -21.01 9.06
C SER A 319 -26.96 -20.96 7.98
N GLU A 320 -28.16 -21.46 8.28
CA GLU A 320 -29.33 -21.41 7.39
C GLU A 320 -29.92 -19.99 7.23
N GLU A 321 -29.74 -19.12 8.23
CA GLU A 321 -30.20 -17.73 8.22
C GLU A 321 -29.22 -16.78 7.49
N LEU A 322 -27.93 -17.12 7.45
CA LEU A 322 -26.87 -16.25 6.91
C LEU A 322 -27.12 -15.77 5.46
N PRO A 323 -27.57 -16.61 4.50
CA PRO A 323 -27.81 -16.16 3.12
C PRO A 323 -28.84 -15.02 3.05
N TYR A 324 -29.91 -15.11 3.85
CA TYR A 324 -30.96 -14.11 3.92
C TYR A 324 -30.45 -12.79 4.51
N HIS A 325 -29.62 -12.87 5.55
CA HIS A 325 -29.01 -11.67 6.14
C HIS A 325 -28.03 -10.97 5.19
N ARG A 326 -27.31 -11.73 4.34
CA ARG A 326 -26.45 -11.14 3.29
C ARG A 326 -27.26 -10.47 2.20
N GLU A 327 -28.33 -11.12 1.74
CA GLU A 327 -29.27 -10.54 0.78
C GLU A 327 -29.87 -9.23 1.31
N LEU A 328 -30.29 -9.22 2.59
CA LEU A 328 -30.79 -8.03 3.27
C LEU A 328 -29.74 -6.92 3.37
N ALA A 329 -28.49 -7.25 3.74
CA ALA A 329 -27.40 -6.29 3.82
C ALA A 329 -27.09 -5.65 2.45
N LEU A 330 -27.08 -6.44 1.37
CA LEU A 330 -26.90 -5.96 0.01
C LEU A 330 -28.02 -4.99 -0.39
N HIS A 331 -29.28 -5.36 -0.20
CA HIS A 331 -30.38 -4.48 -0.58
C HIS A 331 -30.42 -3.20 0.26
N ARG A 332 -30.11 -3.25 1.56
CA ARG A 332 -29.97 -2.06 2.40
C ARG A 332 -28.82 -1.16 1.94
N ALA A 333 -27.71 -1.74 1.48
CA ALA A 333 -26.61 -0.96 0.90
C ALA A 333 -27.02 -0.30 -0.44
N VAL A 334 -27.83 -0.95 -1.27
CA VAL A 334 -28.39 -0.33 -2.49
C VAL A 334 -29.28 0.86 -2.14
N VAL A 335 -30.10 0.76 -1.09
CA VAL A 335 -30.90 1.89 -0.58
C VAL A 335 -30.01 3.02 -0.08
N ALA A 336 -28.99 2.70 0.74
CA ALA A 336 -28.05 3.69 1.26
C ALA A 336 -27.23 4.38 0.15
N ALA A 337 -26.92 3.67 -0.93
CA ALA A 337 -26.23 4.21 -2.11
C ALA A 337 -27.17 4.91 -3.11
N GLY A 338 -28.45 5.13 -2.76
CA GLY A 338 -29.42 5.84 -3.62
C GLY A 338 -29.75 5.08 -4.91
N GLY A 339 -29.71 3.74 -4.90
CA GLY A 339 -29.96 2.89 -6.05
C GLY A 339 -28.73 2.53 -6.88
N ASP A 340 -27.53 2.99 -6.50
CA ASP A 340 -26.27 2.62 -7.14
C ASP A 340 -25.82 1.23 -6.66
N ARG A 341 -26.08 0.21 -7.50
CA ARG A 341 -25.76 -1.19 -7.19
C ARG A 341 -24.27 -1.46 -7.14
N ASP A 342 -23.47 -0.81 -7.98
CA ASP A 342 -22.02 -1.05 -8.03
C ASP A 342 -21.34 -0.48 -6.79
N ALA A 343 -21.77 0.71 -6.35
CA ALA A 343 -21.31 1.28 -5.09
C ALA A 343 -21.72 0.42 -3.89
N ALA A 344 -22.97 -0.07 -3.88
CA ALA A 344 -23.47 -0.96 -2.83
C ALA A 344 -22.74 -2.31 -2.79
N GLN A 345 -22.47 -2.90 -3.95
CA GLN A 345 -21.71 -4.15 -4.07
C GLN A 345 -20.31 -3.98 -3.50
N ARG A 346 -19.58 -2.91 -3.89
CA ARG A 346 -18.25 -2.63 -3.31
C ARG A 346 -18.30 -2.40 -1.81
N ALA A 347 -19.30 -1.67 -1.32
CA ALA A 347 -19.47 -1.42 0.11
C ALA A 347 -19.79 -2.70 0.90
N THR A 348 -20.56 -3.60 0.31
CA THR A 348 -20.92 -4.88 0.93
C THR A 348 -19.86 -5.95 0.75
N GLU A 349 -19.05 -5.95 -0.30
CA GLU A 349 -17.88 -6.84 -0.44
C GLU A 349 -16.86 -6.58 0.68
N VAL A 350 -16.65 -5.31 1.04
CA VAL A 350 -15.83 -4.92 2.19
C VAL A 350 -16.42 -5.44 3.52
N GLY A 351 -17.75 -5.55 3.62
CA GLY A 351 -18.45 -6.10 4.78
C GLY A 351 -18.76 -7.60 4.71
N ALA A 352 -18.70 -8.24 3.54
CA ALA A 352 -19.11 -9.63 3.34
C ALA A 352 -18.11 -10.60 3.95
N ALA A 353 -16.83 -10.20 4.01
CA ALA A 353 -15.81 -10.85 4.82
C ALA A 353 -16.24 -10.96 6.30
N SER A 354 -16.98 -9.96 6.80
CA SER A 354 -17.60 -9.95 8.13
C SER A 354 -18.88 -10.79 8.25
N TYR A 355 -19.23 -11.66 7.27
CA TYR A 355 -20.30 -12.66 7.43
C TYR A 355 -19.91 -14.11 7.14
N GLU A 356 -18.69 -14.41 6.70
CA GLU A 356 -18.35 -15.81 6.37
C GLU A 356 -16.88 -16.22 6.48
N GLU A 357 -15.97 -15.41 6.99
CA GLU A 357 -14.55 -15.77 6.96
C GLU A 357 -14.21 -16.87 7.98
N ARG A 358 -14.55 -18.11 7.63
CA ARG A 358 -13.87 -19.29 8.15
C ARG A 358 -12.46 -19.24 7.61
N SER A 359 -11.51 -19.06 8.50
CA SER A 359 -10.09 -19.02 8.18
C SER A 359 -9.42 -20.30 8.63
N ASP A 360 -8.42 -20.76 7.90
CA ASP A 360 -7.52 -21.78 8.42
C ASP A 360 -6.78 -21.24 9.64
N TYR A 361 -6.41 -22.13 10.56
CA TYR A 361 -5.75 -21.76 11.80
C TYR A 361 -4.44 -20.99 11.59
N LEU A 362 -3.66 -21.32 10.55
CA LEU A 362 -2.40 -20.64 10.28
C LEU A 362 -2.64 -19.19 9.86
N SER A 363 -3.70 -18.94 9.07
CA SER A 363 -4.15 -17.59 8.74
C SER A 363 -4.63 -16.82 9.96
N VAL A 364 -5.46 -17.42 10.82
CA VAL A 364 -5.89 -16.75 12.07
C VAL A 364 -4.68 -16.35 12.91
N GLN A 365 -3.69 -17.24 13.04
CA GLN A 365 -2.48 -16.99 13.80
C GLN A 365 -1.61 -15.87 13.20
N THR A 366 -1.42 -15.86 11.88
CA THR A 366 -0.65 -14.79 11.22
C THR A 366 -1.39 -13.45 11.26
N THR A 367 -2.71 -13.43 11.06
CA THR A 367 -3.52 -12.21 11.17
C THR A 367 -3.52 -11.68 12.60
N ALA A 368 -3.67 -12.54 13.61
CA ALA A 368 -3.58 -12.15 15.02
C ALA A 368 -2.23 -11.51 15.37
N ALA A 369 -1.15 -11.93 14.70
CA ALA A 369 0.19 -11.40 14.92
C ALA A 369 0.43 -10.06 14.19
N LEU A 370 0.00 -9.96 12.93
CA LEU A 370 0.29 -8.83 12.03
C LEU A 370 -0.76 -7.71 12.13
N ASP A 371 -2.04 -8.05 12.13
CA ASP A 371 -3.16 -7.12 12.20
C ASP A 371 -4.19 -7.58 13.25
N PRO A 372 -3.88 -7.38 14.54
CA PRO A 372 -4.76 -7.81 15.63
C PRO A 372 -6.13 -7.13 15.57
N ALA A 373 -6.23 -5.92 15.02
CA ALA A 373 -7.49 -5.18 14.94
C ALA A 373 -8.49 -5.84 13.97
N ALA A 374 -8.00 -6.46 12.89
CA ALA A 374 -8.85 -7.14 11.91
C ALA A 374 -9.71 -8.28 12.51
N ILE A 375 -9.22 -8.92 13.57
CA ILE A 375 -9.91 -10.04 14.24
C ILE A 375 -10.28 -9.72 15.70
N GLY A 376 -10.10 -8.46 16.14
CA GLY A 376 -10.37 -8.04 17.51
C GLY A 376 -9.46 -8.69 18.57
N ALA A 377 -8.24 -9.08 18.20
CA ALA A 377 -7.26 -9.66 19.13
C ALA A 377 -6.65 -8.58 20.03
N SER A 378 -6.46 -8.90 21.32
CA SER A 378 -5.72 -8.01 22.23
C SER A 378 -4.21 -8.09 22.03
N ALA A 379 -3.48 -7.18 22.68
CA ALA A 379 -2.02 -7.22 22.72
C ALA A 379 -1.47 -8.54 23.31
N ALA A 380 -2.19 -9.17 24.25
CA ALA A 380 -1.80 -10.45 24.82
C ALA A 380 -1.90 -11.57 23.77
N THR A 381 -3.01 -11.60 23.02
CA THR A 381 -3.23 -12.53 21.90
C THR A 381 -2.26 -12.29 20.75
N GLN A 382 -1.97 -11.03 20.42
CA GLN A 382 -0.96 -10.68 19.42
C GLN A 382 0.41 -11.23 19.81
N ARG A 383 0.86 -11.02 21.05
CA ARG A 383 2.16 -11.53 21.53
C ARG A 383 2.26 -13.05 21.47
N LEU A 384 1.22 -13.76 21.91
CA LEU A 384 1.18 -15.23 21.81
C LEU A 384 1.24 -15.70 20.35
N SER A 385 0.57 -14.98 19.45
CA SER A 385 0.54 -15.29 18.02
C SER A 385 1.90 -15.03 17.36
N VAL A 386 2.56 -13.92 17.66
CA VAL A 386 3.93 -13.61 17.22
C VAL A 386 4.90 -14.69 17.70
N ALA A 387 4.81 -15.10 18.96
CA ALA A 387 5.66 -16.16 19.50
C ALA A 387 5.47 -17.49 18.76
N ALA A 388 4.23 -17.84 18.46
CA ALA A 388 3.90 -19.08 17.77
C ALA A 388 4.28 -19.08 16.27
N CYS A 389 4.32 -17.90 15.65
CA CYS A 389 4.83 -17.66 14.29
C CYS A 389 6.37 -17.68 14.18
N GLY A 390 7.10 -17.78 15.30
CA GLY A 390 8.57 -17.69 15.37
C GLY A 390 9.34 -18.44 14.27
N PRO A 391 9.02 -19.72 13.95
CA PRO A 391 9.68 -20.45 12.86
C PRO A 391 9.52 -19.79 11.48
N TRP A 392 8.33 -19.26 11.17
CA TRP A 392 8.06 -18.59 9.89
C TRP A 392 8.75 -17.23 9.81
N ILE A 393 8.77 -16.50 10.93
CA ILE A 393 9.51 -15.24 11.05
C ILE A 393 11.00 -15.50 10.82
N ALA A 394 11.55 -16.56 11.40
CA ALA A 394 12.96 -16.92 11.25
C ALA A 394 13.32 -17.26 9.80
N GLU A 395 12.49 -18.06 9.12
CA GLU A 395 12.70 -18.41 7.71
C GLU A 395 12.57 -17.17 6.80
N ALA A 396 11.53 -16.35 7.01
CA ALA A 396 11.31 -15.11 6.27
C ALA A 396 12.46 -14.12 6.46
N HIS A 397 12.91 -13.92 7.70
CA HIS A 397 14.01 -13.02 8.08
C HIS A 397 15.35 -13.48 7.49
N ALA A 398 15.64 -14.79 7.55
CA ALA A 398 16.85 -15.34 6.94
C ALA A 398 16.84 -15.20 5.41
N GLY A 399 15.70 -15.48 4.77
CA GLY A 399 15.50 -15.30 3.33
C GLY A 399 15.64 -13.84 2.90
N PHE A 400 14.99 -12.92 3.62
CA PHE A 400 15.09 -11.48 3.40
C PHE A 400 16.55 -11.01 3.50
N SER A 401 17.25 -11.42 4.56
CA SER A 401 18.64 -11.04 4.82
C SER A 401 19.61 -11.52 3.74
N ARG A 402 19.46 -12.77 3.32
CA ARG A 402 20.25 -13.34 2.22
C ARG A 402 20.01 -12.57 0.92
N ASP A 403 18.75 -12.28 0.60
CA ASP A 403 18.39 -11.76 -0.71
C ASP A 403 18.84 -10.31 -0.91
N TYR A 404 18.75 -9.43 0.11
CA TYR A 404 19.30 -8.07 -0.03
C TYR A 404 20.83 -8.04 -0.01
N ARG A 405 21.48 -8.90 0.80
CA ARG A 405 22.95 -9.00 0.82
C ARG A 405 23.50 -9.46 -0.54
N ALA A 406 22.78 -10.36 -1.22
CA ALA A 406 23.13 -10.80 -2.58
C ALA A 406 22.96 -9.71 -3.65
N LYS A 407 22.07 -8.73 -3.44
CA LYS A 407 21.87 -7.59 -4.35
C LYS A 407 22.94 -6.50 -4.20
N ALA A 408 23.68 -6.47 -3.09
CA ALA A 408 24.67 -5.43 -2.84
C ALA A 408 25.74 -5.45 -3.94
N PRO A 409 25.93 -4.34 -4.69
CA PRO A 409 26.85 -4.32 -5.81
C PRO A 409 28.29 -4.44 -5.31
N SER A 410 29.09 -5.29 -5.96
CA SER A 410 30.53 -5.43 -5.68
C SER A 410 31.36 -4.27 -6.22
N GLU A 411 30.79 -3.49 -7.15
CA GLU A 411 31.43 -2.35 -7.80
C GLU A 411 30.45 -1.18 -7.86
N VAL A 412 30.89 0.00 -7.41
CA VAL A 412 30.11 1.24 -7.49
C VAL A 412 30.77 2.15 -8.50
N GLU A 413 30.02 2.50 -9.55
CA GLU A 413 30.49 3.37 -10.62
C GLU A 413 30.00 4.81 -10.42
N LEU A 414 30.77 5.75 -10.96
CA LEU A 414 30.44 7.17 -11.04
C LEU A 414 30.46 7.65 -12.49
N HIS A 415 29.37 8.33 -12.86
CA HIS A 415 29.20 9.04 -14.11
C HIS A 415 29.16 10.54 -13.82
N ILE A 416 30.20 11.26 -14.22
CA ILE A 416 30.35 12.71 -13.97
C ILE A 416 30.47 13.44 -15.30
N GLY A 417 29.59 14.41 -15.53
CA GLY A 417 29.59 15.26 -16.71
C GLY A 417 28.19 15.72 -17.10
N ASP A 418 28.12 16.79 -17.89
CA ASP A 418 26.86 17.31 -18.42
C ASP A 418 26.68 16.91 -19.89
N PRO A 419 25.70 16.04 -20.22
CA PRO A 419 25.43 15.64 -21.60
C PRO A 419 24.96 16.81 -22.48
N ALA A 420 24.43 17.91 -21.91
CA ALA A 420 24.02 19.09 -22.66
C ALA A 420 25.22 19.93 -23.18
N GLY A 421 26.39 19.73 -22.56
CA GLY A 421 27.61 20.52 -22.81
C GLY A 421 27.56 21.91 -22.17
N VAL A 422 28.73 22.51 -21.98
CA VAL A 422 28.88 23.84 -21.39
C VAL A 422 28.84 24.90 -22.49
N ASP A 423 28.00 25.93 -22.35
CA ASP A 423 28.02 27.07 -23.27
C ASP A 423 29.16 28.02 -22.91
N ALA A 424 30.12 28.19 -23.81
CA ALA A 424 31.28 29.03 -23.62
C ALA A 424 31.53 29.84 -24.91
N GLY A 425 31.35 31.16 -24.84
CA GLY A 425 31.55 32.06 -25.99
C GLY A 425 30.57 31.85 -27.15
N GLY A 426 29.33 31.42 -26.88
CA GLY A 426 28.30 31.19 -27.90
C GLY A 426 28.48 29.87 -28.68
N ARG A 427 29.38 28.98 -28.22
CA ARG A 427 29.55 27.62 -28.72
C ARG A 427 29.45 26.63 -27.56
N LYS A 428 28.78 25.50 -27.80
CA LYS A 428 28.66 24.43 -26.80
C LYS A 428 29.89 23.53 -26.80
N CYS A 429 30.63 23.53 -25.70
CA CYS A 429 31.67 22.57 -25.40
C CYS A 429 31.05 21.26 -24.91
N ARG A 430 31.01 20.24 -25.77
CA ARG A 430 30.51 18.90 -25.41
C ARG A 430 31.66 18.04 -24.88
N ILE A 431 31.69 17.83 -23.57
CA ILE A 431 32.61 16.91 -22.92
C ILE A 431 31.83 15.62 -22.61
N PRO A 432 32.22 14.47 -23.18
CA PRO A 432 31.60 13.19 -22.85
C PRO A 432 31.60 12.93 -21.35
N VAL A 433 30.55 12.26 -20.86
CA VAL A 433 30.44 11.83 -19.47
C VAL A 433 31.66 10.97 -19.12
N TRP A 434 32.36 11.34 -18.05
CA TRP A 434 33.46 10.57 -17.50
C TRP A 434 32.91 9.41 -16.67
N LYS A 435 33.55 8.25 -16.77
CA LYS A 435 33.21 7.05 -16.00
C LYS A 435 34.37 6.67 -15.10
N GLY A 436 34.08 6.42 -13.83
CA GLY A 436 35.03 5.89 -12.87
C GLY A 436 34.40 4.81 -12.02
N SER A 437 35.25 4.01 -11.36
CA SER A 437 34.84 2.95 -10.45
C SER A 437 35.59 3.07 -9.14
N PHE A 438 34.86 2.93 -8.03
CA PHE A 438 35.41 2.94 -6.67
C PHE A 438 36.22 1.68 -6.31
N ASN A 439 36.36 0.72 -7.23
CA ASN A 439 37.36 -0.35 -7.10
C ASN A 439 38.79 0.17 -7.31
N THR A 440 38.94 1.38 -7.85
CA THR A 440 40.22 2.08 -8.03
C THR A 440 40.37 3.14 -6.95
N ASP A 441 41.63 3.41 -6.56
CA ASP A 441 41.95 4.47 -5.60
C ASP A 441 41.43 5.85 -6.05
N VAL A 442 40.93 6.64 -5.10
CA VAL A 442 40.29 7.94 -5.35
C VAL A 442 41.27 8.92 -6.00
N ASP A 443 42.55 8.88 -5.60
CA ASP A 443 43.60 9.73 -6.18
C ASP A 443 43.90 9.38 -7.65
N ALA A 444 43.75 8.10 -8.03
CA ALA A 444 43.88 7.67 -9.41
C ALA A 444 42.64 8.07 -10.24
N MET A 445 41.44 7.99 -9.66
CA MET A 445 40.21 8.48 -10.27
C MET A 445 40.25 9.99 -10.51
N GLU A 446 40.74 10.77 -9.55
CA GLU A 446 40.87 12.22 -9.68
C GLU A 446 41.83 12.59 -10.81
N ARG A 447 43.01 11.94 -10.89
CA ARG A 447 43.96 12.15 -11.99
C ARG A 447 43.36 11.80 -13.35
N SER A 448 42.60 10.69 -13.43
CA SER A 448 41.89 10.31 -14.65
C SER A 448 40.87 11.37 -15.07
N LEU A 449 40.03 11.84 -14.14
CA LEU A 449 39.04 12.87 -14.38
C LEU A 449 39.70 14.19 -14.83
N VAL A 450 40.73 14.64 -14.12
CA VAL A 450 41.50 15.84 -14.45
C VAL A 450 42.06 15.75 -15.87
N SER A 451 42.66 14.61 -16.24
CA SER A 451 43.21 14.38 -17.58
C SER A 451 42.13 14.37 -18.67
N HIS A 452 40.93 13.86 -18.37
CA HIS A 452 39.79 13.83 -19.30
C HIS A 452 39.28 15.23 -19.65
N TRP A 453 39.31 16.15 -18.68
CA TRP A 453 38.99 17.56 -18.89
C TRP A 453 40.11 18.29 -19.64
N GLU A 454 41.37 18.16 -19.18
CA GLU A 454 42.52 18.88 -19.78
C GLU A 454 42.73 18.56 -21.26
N ARG A 455 42.56 17.29 -21.66
CA ARG A 455 42.67 16.88 -23.07
C ARG A 455 41.66 17.56 -24.00
N ARG A 456 40.57 18.15 -23.47
CA ARG A 456 39.48 18.74 -24.28
C ARG A 456 39.30 20.24 -24.13
N ILE A 457 39.76 20.83 -23.03
CA ILE A 457 39.67 22.29 -22.81
C ILE A 457 40.46 23.02 -23.90
N GLU A 458 41.74 22.68 -24.06
CA GLU A 458 42.64 23.45 -24.94
C GLU A 458 42.24 23.36 -26.44
N PRO A 459 41.92 22.18 -27.01
CA PRO A 459 41.42 22.10 -28.39
C PRO A 459 40.14 22.90 -28.62
N PHE A 460 39.24 22.96 -27.62
CA PHE A 460 38.00 23.74 -27.73
C PHE A 460 38.26 25.25 -27.70
N VAL A 461 39.09 25.72 -26.76
CA VAL A 461 39.46 27.14 -26.64
C VAL A 461 40.12 27.64 -27.94
N GLN A 462 40.94 26.81 -28.58
CA GLN A 462 41.55 27.17 -29.88
C GLN A 462 40.52 27.35 -31.01
N THR A 463 39.34 26.71 -30.94
CA THR A 463 38.27 26.94 -31.94
C THR A 463 37.63 28.32 -31.86
N LEU A 464 37.82 29.03 -30.75
CA LEU A 464 37.33 30.40 -30.52
C LEU A 464 38.33 31.47 -30.98
N ALA A 465 39.58 31.09 -31.31
CA ALA A 465 40.62 32.01 -31.74
C ALA A 465 40.26 32.76 -33.03
N TYR A 466 40.61 34.06 -33.10
CA TYR A 466 40.49 34.84 -34.33
C TYR A 466 41.67 34.57 -35.27
N PRO A 467 41.47 34.15 -36.54
CA PRO A 467 42.57 33.90 -37.46
C PRO A 467 43.11 35.22 -38.04
N LEU A 468 44.11 35.82 -37.40
CA LEU A 468 44.68 37.13 -37.78
C LEU A 468 45.25 37.19 -39.21
N ARG A 469 45.68 36.06 -39.77
CA ARG A 469 46.40 36.02 -41.05
C ARG A 469 45.58 36.56 -42.22
N ASN A 470 44.32 36.12 -42.36
CA ASN A 470 43.47 36.48 -43.50
C ASN A 470 43.03 37.96 -43.52
N PRO A 471 42.55 38.56 -42.42
CA PRO A 471 42.17 39.97 -42.41
C PRO A 471 43.38 40.90 -42.54
N LEU A 472 44.55 40.51 -42.05
CA LEU A 472 45.79 41.30 -42.20
C LEU A 472 46.28 41.28 -43.66
N LEU A 473 46.22 40.13 -44.33
CA LEU A 473 46.54 40.00 -45.76
C LEU A 473 45.57 40.80 -46.64
N LEU A 474 44.27 40.75 -46.33
CA LEU A 474 43.26 41.56 -47.03
C LEU A 474 43.48 43.06 -46.80
N MET A 475 43.81 43.47 -45.58
CA MET A 475 44.13 44.86 -45.27
C MET A 475 45.36 45.33 -46.08
N ALA A 476 46.43 44.54 -46.10
CA ALA A 476 47.62 44.84 -46.90
C ALA A 476 47.29 44.94 -48.40
N GLY A 477 46.46 44.04 -48.94
CA GLY A 477 46.02 44.07 -50.33
C GLY A 477 45.18 45.31 -50.68
N VAL A 478 44.25 45.71 -49.79
CA VAL A 478 43.42 46.92 -49.97
C VAL A 478 44.26 48.19 -49.91
N VAL A 479 45.20 48.27 -48.96
CA VAL A 479 46.14 49.39 -48.84
C VAL A 479 47.01 49.52 -50.09
N VAL A 480 47.55 48.42 -50.61
CA VAL A 480 48.33 48.41 -51.87
C VAL A 480 47.47 48.81 -53.06
N ALA A 481 46.23 48.34 -53.17
CA ALA A 481 45.32 48.70 -54.26
C ALA A 481 44.97 50.20 -54.26
N ILE A 482 44.72 50.80 -53.09
CA ILE A 482 44.46 52.24 -52.94
C ILE A 482 45.67 53.06 -53.40
N LEU A 483 46.88 52.66 -52.99
CA LEU A 483 48.12 53.33 -53.41
C LEU A 483 48.35 53.23 -54.91
N LEU A 484 47.99 52.12 -55.55
CA LEU A 484 48.23 51.87 -56.98
C LEU A 484 47.21 52.57 -57.89
N VAL A 485 45.95 52.71 -57.46
CA VAL A 485 44.89 53.35 -58.25
C VAL A 485 44.90 54.89 -58.14
N LEU A 486 45.22 55.44 -56.96
CA LEU A 486 45.16 56.89 -56.71
C LEU A 486 46.50 57.64 -56.93
N SER A 487 47.62 56.92 -57.12
CA SER A 487 48.91 57.53 -57.44
C SER A 487 48.92 58.31 -58.76
N GLY A 488 48.03 57.95 -59.69
CA GLY A 488 47.88 58.63 -60.98
C GLY A 488 47.21 60.01 -60.89
N ALA A 489 46.56 60.35 -59.77
CA ALA A 489 45.88 61.62 -59.57
C ALA A 489 46.64 62.54 -58.59
N SER A 490 46.96 62.07 -57.37
CA SER A 490 47.83 62.80 -56.44
C SER A 490 48.40 61.87 -55.35
N VAL A 491 49.73 61.80 -55.27
CA VAL A 491 50.45 60.89 -54.36
C VAL A 491 50.18 61.20 -52.89
N GLY A 492 50.09 62.49 -52.52
CA GLY A 492 49.81 62.90 -51.14
C GLY A 492 48.43 62.48 -50.63
N PHE A 493 47.41 62.54 -51.49
CA PHE A 493 46.05 62.11 -51.15
C PHE A 493 45.96 60.59 -51.01
N ALA A 494 46.62 59.84 -51.91
CA ALA A 494 46.65 58.38 -51.86
C ALA A 494 47.29 57.86 -50.55
N LEU A 495 48.38 58.48 -50.09
CA LEU A 495 49.04 58.12 -48.83
C LEU A 495 48.18 58.40 -47.61
N LEU A 496 47.52 59.57 -47.54
CA LEU A 496 46.63 59.92 -46.43
C LEU A 496 45.41 58.98 -46.36
N LEU A 497 44.82 58.64 -47.51
CA LEU A 497 43.68 57.73 -47.57
C LEU A 497 44.07 56.30 -47.19
N ALA A 498 45.23 55.82 -47.65
CA ALA A 498 45.75 54.50 -47.28
C ALA A 498 46.05 54.37 -45.78
N LEU A 499 46.62 55.41 -45.16
CA LEU A 499 46.84 55.46 -43.70
C LEU A 499 45.53 55.47 -42.92
N PHE A 500 44.54 56.24 -43.38
CA PHE A 500 43.24 56.31 -42.73
C PHE A 500 42.49 54.96 -42.82
N VAL A 501 42.39 54.37 -44.01
CA VAL A 501 41.73 53.07 -44.21
C VAL A 501 42.46 51.94 -43.48
N GLY A 502 43.80 51.92 -43.53
CA GLY A 502 44.61 50.95 -42.80
C GLY A 502 44.48 51.10 -41.28
N GLY A 503 44.42 52.33 -40.76
CA GLY A 503 44.22 52.62 -39.34
C GLY A 503 42.84 52.18 -38.85
N VAL A 504 41.77 52.54 -39.57
CA VAL A 504 40.40 52.11 -39.23
C VAL A 504 40.28 50.58 -39.30
N TRP A 505 40.83 49.94 -40.34
CA TRP A 505 40.82 48.48 -40.46
C TRP A 505 41.64 47.79 -39.37
N GLY A 506 42.79 48.37 -39.01
CA GLY A 506 43.63 47.91 -37.91
C GLY A 506 42.91 47.93 -36.57
N VAL A 507 42.18 49.01 -36.27
CA VAL A 507 41.34 49.10 -35.07
C VAL A 507 40.23 48.05 -35.07
N VAL A 508 39.55 47.81 -36.20
CA VAL A 508 38.50 46.78 -36.31
C VAL A 508 39.08 45.37 -36.12
N VAL A 509 40.26 45.08 -36.67
CA VAL A 509 40.94 43.79 -36.49
C VAL A 509 41.42 43.61 -35.05
N TYR A 510 41.95 44.67 -34.43
CA TYR A 510 42.36 44.65 -33.03
C TYR A 510 41.16 44.42 -32.11
N GLN A 511 40.05 45.14 -32.28
CA GLN A 511 38.82 44.94 -31.49
C GLN A 511 38.25 43.53 -31.61
N ARG A 512 38.30 42.92 -32.80
CA ARG A 512 37.84 41.54 -33.01
C ARG A 512 38.79 40.50 -32.42
N TRP A 513 40.10 40.77 -32.44
CA TRP A 513 41.08 39.92 -31.79
C TRP A 513 40.95 40.00 -30.27
N ASP A 514 40.90 41.20 -29.70
CA ASP A 514 40.75 41.47 -28.27
C ASP A 514 39.44 40.86 -27.73
N ALA A 515 38.34 40.99 -28.47
CA ALA A 515 37.07 40.33 -28.13
C ALA A 515 37.15 38.79 -28.20
N ALA A 516 37.93 38.23 -29.14
CA ALA A 516 38.12 36.79 -29.25
C ALA A 516 39.06 36.25 -28.16
N ASP A 517 40.12 37.00 -27.81
CA ASP A 517 41.07 36.67 -26.74
C ASP A 517 40.36 36.69 -25.37
N THR A 518 39.57 37.74 -25.12
CA THR A 518 38.70 37.82 -23.93
C THR A 518 37.72 36.64 -23.88
N ALA A 519 37.08 36.29 -25.00
CA ALA A 519 36.17 35.15 -25.06
C ALA A 519 36.89 33.79 -24.84
N GLN A 520 38.16 33.69 -25.21
CA GLN A 520 38.99 32.50 -24.94
C GLN A 520 39.34 32.38 -23.46
N ASP A 521 39.70 33.49 -22.82
CA ASP A 521 40.01 33.53 -21.38
C ASP A 521 38.77 33.26 -20.52
N ASP A 522 37.63 33.88 -20.85
CA ASP A 522 36.34 33.62 -20.20
C ASP A 522 35.92 32.14 -20.35
N ALA A 523 36.07 31.58 -21.56
CA ALA A 523 35.79 30.17 -21.81
C ALA A 523 36.71 29.24 -21.02
N ARG A 524 38.00 29.58 -20.91
CA ARG A 524 38.98 28.82 -20.14
C ARG A 524 38.67 28.85 -18.65
N GLU A 525 38.33 30.03 -18.10
CA GLU A 525 37.97 30.17 -16.69
C GLU A 525 36.69 29.38 -16.36
N LEU A 526 35.66 29.49 -17.20
CA LEU A 526 34.39 28.78 -17.03
C LEU A 526 34.59 27.26 -17.07
N LEU A 527 35.34 26.74 -18.05
CA LEU A 527 35.61 25.31 -18.15
C LEU A 527 36.48 24.80 -16.99
N HIS A 528 37.41 25.61 -16.48
CA HIS A 528 38.16 25.27 -15.26
C HIS A 528 37.30 25.31 -14.00
N ARG A 529 36.27 26.16 -13.93
CA ARG A 529 35.28 26.15 -12.85
C ARG A 529 34.48 24.84 -12.87
N HIS A 530 33.95 24.44 -14.02
CA HIS A 530 33.26 23.15 -14.16
C HIS A 530 34.15 21.93 -13.90
N LYS A 531 35.44 21.98 -14.28
CA LYS A 531 36.42 20.96 -13.91
C LYS A 531 36.56 20.85 -12.38
N ARG A 532 36.66 21.97 -11.67
CA ARG A 532 36.73 21.99 -10.19
C ARG A 532 35.47 21.42 -9.57
N GLU A 533 34.30 21.83 -10.04
CA GLU A 533 33.00 21.28 -9.61
C GLU A 533 32.93 19.76 -9.84
N ALA A 534 33.42 19.25 -10.97
CA ALA A 534 33.46 17.82 -11.25
C ALA A 534 34.37 17.04 -10.28
N VAL A 535 35.51 17.62 -9.90
CA VAL A 535 36.41 17.03 -8.88
C VAL A 535 35.76 17.08 -7.49
N ASP A 536 35.07 18.16 -7.14
CA ASP A 536 34.34 18.28 -5.87
C ASP A 536 33.15 17.30 -5.80
N GLN A 537 32.49 17.03 -6.93
CA GLN A 537 31.47 15.99 -7.05
C GLN A 537 32.08 14.61 -6.82
N LEU A 538 33.24 14.30 -7.40
CA LEU A 538 33.94 13.03 -7.19
C LEU A 538 34.29 12.83 -5.72
N ARG A 539 34.98 13.79 -5.10
CA ARG A 539 35.39 13.72 -3.69
C ARG A 539 34.18 13.65 -2.75
N GLY A 540 33.15 14.44 -3.03
CA GLY A 540 31.89 14.39 -2.28
C GLY A 540 31.19 13.04 -2.37
N SER A 541 31.14 12.45 -3.57
CA SER A 541 30.54 11.13 -3.77
C SER A 541 31.36 10.02 -3.10
N ALA A 542 32.69 10.15 -3.07
CA ALA A 542 33.58 9.24 -2.35
C ALA A 542 33.33 9.27 -0.83
N ALA A 543 33.21 10.47 -0.25
CA ALA A 543 32.86 10.64 1.15
C ALA A 543 31.46 10.08 1.46
N GLU A 544 30.46 10.41 0.64
CA GLU A 544 29.10 9.88 0.79
C GLU A 544 29.05 8.35 0.69
N LEU A 545 29.86 7.74 -0.18
CA LEU A 545 29.96 6.28 -0.27
C LEU A 545 30.59 5.67 1.00
N ALA A 546 31.63 6.29 1.57
CA ALA A 546 32.22 5.82 2.83
C ALA A 546 31.22 5.89 3.98
N ASP A 547 30.48 7.01 4.09
CA ASP A 547 29.41 7.19 5.06
C ASP A 547 28.28 6.17 4.86
N TRP A 548 27.89 5.92 3.60
CA TRP A 548 26.91 4.89 3.24
C TRP A 548 27.38 3.50 3.69
N GLN A 549 28.64 3.14 3.43
CA GLN A 549 29.20 1.84 3.83
C GLN A 549 29.21 1.67 5.35
N GLN A 550 29.57 2.72 6.10
CA GLN A 550 29.55 2.68 7.56
C GLN A 550 28.12 2.45 8.08
N ARG A 551 27.14 3.19 7.55
CA ARG A 551 25.73 3.05 7.93
C ARG A 551 25.15 1.70 7.55
N TYR A 552 25.47 1.20 6.36
CA TYR A 552 25.06 -0.12 5.92
C TYR A 552 25.61 -1.19 6.87
N ARG A 553 26.90 -1.16 7.22
CA ARG A 553 27.49 -2.10 8.19
C ARG A 553 26.83 -2.01 9.57
N ALA A 554 26.52 -0.79 10.03
CA ALA A 554 25.87 -0.59 11.32
C ALA A 554 24.44 -1.16 11.33
N ALA A 555 23.67 -0.91 10.26
CA ALA A 555 22.32 -1.44 10.10
C ALA A 555 22.32 -2.97 9.92
N ASP A 556 23.22 -3.50 9.11
CA ASP A 556 23.34 -4.95 8.86
C ASP A 556 23.78 -5.71 10.12
N ALA A 557 24.57 -5.10 11.01
CA ALA A 557 24.97 -5.69 12.28
C ALA A 557 23.78 -5.97 13.22
N VAL A 558 22.67 -5.25 13.07
CA VAL A 558 21.43 -5.45 13.85
C VAL A 558 20.77 -6.80 13.51
N GLU A 559 21.04 -7.37 12.32
CA GLU A 559 20.48 -8.66 11.88
C GLU A 559 20.74 -9.78 12.91
N GLY A 560 21.91 -9.79 13.54
CA GLY A 560 22.24 -10.79 14.57
C GLY A 560 21.40 -10.66 15.85
N ALA A 561 21.10 -9.42 16.27
CA ALA A 561 20.22 -9.16 17.40
C ALA A 561 18.76 -9.53 17.06
N ALA A 562 18.28 -9.17 15.87
CA ALA A 562 16.96 -9.55 15.36
C ALA A 562 16.80 -11.08 15.32
N ARG A 563 17.79 -11.81 14.77
CA ARG A 563 17.78 -13.27 14.74
C ARG A 563 17.75 -13.90 16.14
N THR A 564 18.49 -13.33 17.09
CA THR A 564 18.49 -13.79 18.49
C THR A 564 17.15 -13.55 19.16
N PHE A 565 16.54 -12.38 18.94
CA PHE A 565 15.19 -12.08 19.40
C PHE A 565 14.16 -13.05 18.83
N ILE A 566 14.18 -13.31 17.52
CA ILE A 566 13.26 -14.25 16.86
C ILE A 566 13.44 -15.67 17.43
N ALA A 567 14.68 -16.12 17.66
CA ALA A 567 14.93 -17.40 18.29
C ALA A 567 14.38 -17.44 19.74
N SER A 568 14.47 -16.33 20.47
CA SER A 568 13.94 -16.22 21.83
C SER A 568 12.41 -16.35 21.89
N LEU A 569 11.70 -15.89 20.84
CA LEU A 569 10.24 -16.05 20.72
C LEU A 569 9.83 -17.53 20.76
N ALA A 570 10.60 -18.41 20.11
CA ALA A 570 10.33 -19.85 20.08
C ALA A 570 10.65 -20.53 21.43
N THR A 571 11.66 -20.05 22.16
CA THR A 571 12.04 -20.58 23.48
C THR A 571 11.21 -20.02 24.63
N THR A 572 10.48 -18.92 24.40
CA THR A 572 9.54 -18.37 25.38
C THR A 572 8.26 -19.24 25.44
N THR A 573 8.41 -20.51 25.84
CA THR A 573 7.51 -20.97 26.90
C THR A 573 7.80 -20.05 28.08
N PRO A 574 6.81 -19.41 28.72
CA PRO A 574 7.08 -18.43 29.78
C PRO A 574 7.91 -19.11 30.87
N ALA A 575 9.23 -18.89 30.80
CA ALA A 575 10.20 -19.42 31.73
C ALA A 575 10.07 -18.55 32.98
N GLY A 576 9.66 -19.18 34.07
CA GLY A 576 9.47 -18.53 35.37
C GLY A 576 8.14 -17.80 35.46
N ALA A 577 7.06 -18.54 35.65
CA ALA A 577 5.84 -17.95 36.18
C ALA A 577 6.16 -17.33 37.56
N PRO A 578 5.93 -16.03 37.80
CA PRO A 578 5.80 -15.48 39.15
C PRO A 578 4.51 -15.98 39.86
N PHE A 579 3.88 -17.02 39.31
CA PHE A 579 2.63 -17.64 39.74
C PHE A 579 2.87 -19.01 40.39
N GLU A 580 4.02 -19.23 41.02
CA GLU A 580 4.02 -20.09 42.21
C GLU A 580 3.03 -19.46 43.19
N GLY A 581 1.82 -20.00 43.17
CA GLY A 581 0.76 -19.56 44.05
C GLY A 581 1.29 -19.59 45.47
N ARG A 582 1.10 -18.47 46.19
CA ARG A 582 0.77 -18.60 47.60
C ARG A 582 -0.43 -19.52 47.66
N VAL A 583 -0.16 -20.80 47.89
CA VAL A 583 -1.09 -21.68 48.58
C VAL A 583 -1.41 -20.90 49.84
N VAL A 584 -2.64 -20.42 49.95
CA VAL A 584 -3.18 -20.06 51.26
C VAL A 584 -3.11 -21.37 52.03
N THR A 585 -2.05 -21.55 52.81
CA THR A 585 -1.98 -22.61 53.80
C THR A 585 -3.21 -22.40 54.67
N GLY A 586 -4.17 -23.32 54.56
CA GLY A 586 -5.29 -23.37 55.48
C GLY A 586 -4.71 -23.28 56.89
N SER A 587 -5.08 -22.22 57.61
CA SER A 587 -4.78 -22.13 59.03
C SER A 587 -5.69 -23.12 59.74
N GLU A 588 -5.23 -24.36 59.84
CA GLU A 588 -5.72 -25.30 60.84
C GLU A 588 -4.67 -25.49 61.94
N GLY A 589 -5.09 -25.23 63.18
CA GLY A 589 -4.46 -25.67 64.43
C GLY A 589 -3.69 -24.58 65.19
N GLY A 590 -4.04 -24.20 66.42
CA GLY A 590 -5.04 -24.74 67.34
C GLY A 590 -5.03 -24.01 68.69
N THR A 591 -6.12 -24.23 69.45
CA THR A 591 -6.21 -24.31 70.92
C THR A 591 -5.42 -23.33 71.79
N VAL A 592 -6.15 -22.41 72.45
CA VAL A 592 -6.36 -22.45 73.91
C VAL A 592 -7.85 -22.27 74.18
#